data_AF-A0A1I8C7A8-F1
#
_entry.id   AF-A0A1I8C7A8-F1
#
_cell.length_a   1.000
_cell.length_b   1.000
_cell.length_c   1.000
_cell.angle_alpha   90.00
_cell.angle_beta   90.00
_cell.angle_gamma   90.00
#
_symmetry.space_group_name_H-M   'P 1'
#
loop_
_entity.id
_entity.type
_entity.pdbx_description
1 polymer ?
#
loop_
_entity_poly.entity_id
_entity_poly.type
_entity_poly.pdbx_seq_one_letter_code
_entity_poly.pdbx_strand_id
1 'polypeptide(L)'
;MKFRAICLIILFLNQGTCQDGVELKQKAVTRATNYGSSYFSSDQYIEMFDFVLDEIQSGKDASKVGSNAVTKMMSILTPEQYSEVMGFGATLVVALGLTGITGFFNKVSTVLANNMAAFFEQIQTKSVALKANGASDLEIDRQGYIMALEFLTPKRCETLICRVKKSFTPSQWSKMYNGLSKFLLITKYNDNEDCQF
;
A
#
# COMPACT_ATOMS: atom_id res chain seq x y z
N MET A 1 -41.12 -28.64 4.41
CA MET A 1 -40.07 -27.71 3.91
C MET A 1 -39.45 -26.92 5.07
N LYS A 2 -38.67 -27.57 5.95
CA LYS A 2 -38.06 -26.98 7.16
C LYS A 2 -36.55 -26.72 7.03
N PHE A 3 -35.99 -26.83 5.82
CA PHE A 3 -34.53 -26.81 5.61
C PHE A 3 -33.98 -25.49 5.07
N ARG A 4 -34.83 -24.52 4.69
CA ARG A 4 -34.39 -23.23 4.12
C ARG A 4 -34.30 -22.08 5.12
N ALA A 5 -34.97 -22.18 6.29
CA ALA A 5 -34.88 -21.16 7.35
C ALA A 5 -33.63 -21.33 8.23
N ILE A 6 -33.12 -22.56 8.39
CA ILE A 6 -31.96 -22.85 9.25
C ILE A 6 -30.65 -22.34 8.62
N CYS A 7 -30.50 -22.40 7.29
CA CYS A 7 -29.32 -21.85 6.60
C CYS A 7 -29.28 -20.31 6.61
N LEU A 8 -30.43 -19.63 6.62
CA LEU A 8 -30.51 -18.17 6.75
C LEU A 8 -30.19 -17.71 8.18
N ILE A 9 -30.62 -18.44 9.20
CA ILE A 9 -30.29 -18.13 10.59
C ILE A 9 -28.79 -18.41 10.89
N ILE A 10 -28.17 -19.42 10.29
CA ILE A 10 -26.71 -19.63 10.38
C ILE A 10 -25.93 -18.52 9.66
N LEU A 11 -26.44 -17.98 8.55
CA LEU A 11 -25.87 -16.80 7.88
C LEU A 11 -26.05 -15.51 8.68
N PHE A 12 -27.15 -15.34 9.42
CA PHE A 12 -27.37 -14.20 10.32
C PHE A 12 -26.61 -14.32 11.66
N LEU A 13 -26.39 -15.53 12.18
CA LEU A 13 -25.58 -15.77 13.37
C LEU A 13 -24.07 -15.63 13.09
N ASN A 14 -23.62 -15.88 11.85
CA ASN A 14 -22.25 -15.56 11.41
C ASN A 14 -22.02 -14.06 11.13
N GLN A 15 -23.07 -13.22 11.17
CA GLN A 15 -22.92 -11.75 11.12
C GLN A 15 -22.86 -11.12 12.52
N GLY A 16 -23.01 -11.92 13.59
CA GLY A 16 -23.27 -11.42 14.94
C GLY A 16 -22.08 -11.32 15.89
N THR A 17 -21.00 -12.09 15.73
CA THR A 17 -19.89 -12.12 16.70
C THR A 17 -18.61 -12.65 16.04
N CYS A 18 -17.52 -11.86 16.08
CA CYS A 18 -16.20 -12.07 15.47
C CYS A 18 -16.03 -11.56 14.02
N GLN A 19 -16.22 -10.24 13.83
CA GLN A 19 -15.72 -9.55 12.64
C GLN A 19 -14.20 -9.34 12.79
N ASP A 20 -13.34 -10.33 12.54
CA ASP A 20 -11.87 -10.24 12.80
C ASP A 20 -11.09 -9.22 11.92
N GLY A 21 -11.75 -8.15 11.46
CA GLY A 21 -11.18 -7.15 10.56
C GLY A 21 -11.09 -7.62 9.11
N VAL A 22 -11.39 -8.89 8.81
CA VAL A 22 -11.27 -9.51 7.48
C VAL A 22 -11.94 -8.70 6.38
N GLU A 23 -13.15 -8.17 6.61
CA GLU A 23 -13.86 -7.35 5.63
C GLU A 23 -13.11 -6.05 5.32
N LEU A 24 -12.55 -5.38 6.34
CA LEU A 24 -11.75 -4.16 6.17
C LEU A 24 -10.45 -4.45 5.42
N LYS A 25 -9.77 -5.54 5.80
CA LYS A 25 -8.56 -6.03 5.13
C LYS A 25 -8.83 -6.29 3.64
N GLN A 26 -9.91 -6.99 3.30
CA GLN A 26 -10.28 -7.25 1.91
C GLN A 26 -10.69 -5.99 1.14
N LYS A 27 -11.33 -5.00 1.79
CA LYS A 27 -11.58 -3.68 1.19
C LYS A 27 -10.28 -2.95 0.88
N ALA A 28 -9.28 -3.04 1.76
CA ALA A 28 -7.96 -2.44 1.54
C ALA A 28 -7.23 -3.12 0.38
N VAL A 29 -7.24 -4.45 0.33
CA VAL A 29 -6.73 -5.24 -0.81
C VAL A 29 -7.38 -4.79 -2.11
N THR A 30 -8.71 -4.77 -2.16
CA THR A 30 -9.46 -4.36 -3.35
C THR A 30 -9.07 -2.96 -3.82
N ARG A 31 -8.87 -2.03 -2.88
CA ARG A 31 -8.43 -0.66 -3.19
C ARG A 31 -7.02 -0.63 -3.77
N ALA A 32 -6.09 -1.36 -3.17
CA ALA A 32 -4.73 -1.45 -3.66
C ALA A 32 -4.64 -2.15 -5.02
N THR A 33 -5.45 -3.19 -5.25
CA THR A 33 -5.56 -3.84 -6.57
C THR A 33 -6.15 -2.92 -7.62
N ASN A 34 -7.12 -2.07 -7.26
CA ASN A 34 -7.76 -1.18 -8.22
C ASN A 34 -6.91 0.04 -8.60
N TYR A 35 -6.06 0.55 -7.70
CA TYR A 35 -5.36 1.82 -7.90
C TYR A 35 -3.83 1.73 -7.82
N GLY A 36 -3.30 0.73 -7.11
CA GLY A 36 -1.86 0.54 -6.95
C GLY A 36 -1.31 -0.49 -7.92
N SER A 37 -1.67 -1.75 -7.72
CA SER A 37 -1.05 -2.89 -8.41
C SER A 37 -1.89 -4.17 -8.32
N SER A 38 -1.95 -4.95 -9.39
CA SER A 38 -2.49 -6.32 -9.36
C SER A 38 -1.40 -7.39 -9.22
N TYR A 39 -0.16 -6.97 -8.93
CA TYR A 39 1.02 -7.83 -8.90
C TYR A 39 1.09 -8.71 -7.65
N PHE A 40 0.59 -8.19 -6.53
CA PHE A 40 0.59 -8.89 -5.24
C PHE A 40 -0.73 -9.64 -5.04
N SER A 41 -0.64 -10.80 -4.39
CA SER A 41 -1.82 -11.52 -3.92
C SER A 41 -2.50 -10.77 -2.77
N SER A 42 -3.75 -11.13 -2.47
CA SER A 42 -4.47 -10.58 -1.32
C SER A 42 -3.71 -10.79 -0.01
N ASP A 43 -3.12 -11.96 0.19
CA ASP A 43 -2.38 -12.28 1.42
C ASP A 43 -1.12 -11.43 1.54
N GLN A 44 -0.38 -11.25 0.44
CA GLN A 44 0.78 -10.36 0.41
C GLN A 44 0.40 -8.92 0.75
N TYR A 45 -0.74 -8.43 0.23
CA TYR A 45 -1.25 -7.11 0.58
C TYR A 45 -1.58 -6.97 2.06
N ILE A 46 -2.33 -7.94 2.60
CA ILE A 46 -2.71 -7.94 4.02
C ILE A 46 -1.46 -7.96 4.90
N GLU A 47 -0.49 -8.81 4.58
CA GLU A 47 0.75 -8.93 5.33
C GLU A 47 1.58 -7.63 5.29
N MET A 48 1.59 -6.89 4.18
CA MET A 48 2.22 -5.56 4.12
C MET A 48 1.44 -4.52 4.92
N PHE A 49 0.11 -4.51 4.85
CA PHE A 49 -0.71 -3.53 5.55
C PHE A 49 -0.66 -3.70 7.06
N ASP A 50 -0.79 -4.94 7.54
CA ASP A 50 -0.63 -5.27 8.96
C ASP A 50 0.76 -4.85 9.44
N PHE A 51 1.81 -5.19 8.70
CA PHE A 51 3.17 -4.77 9.03
C PHE A 51 3.33 -3.24 9.11
N VAL A 52 2.83 -2.50 8.12
CA VAL A 52 2.94 -1.03 8.11
C VAL A 52 2.17 -0.42 9.28
N LEU A 53 0.98 -0.93 9.59
CA LEU A 53 0.19 -0.47 10.73
C LEU A 53 0.92 -0.74 12.05
N ASP A 54 1.46 -1.94 12.25
CA ASP A 54 2.24 -2.28 13.45
C ASP A 54 3.45 -1.35 13.65
N GLU A 55 4.16 -1.04 12.56
CA GLU A 55 5.31 -0.14 12.60
C GLU A 55 4.92 1.30 12.99
N ILE A 56 3.79 1.80 12.46
CA ILE A 56 3.25 3.13 12.82
C ILE A 56 2.77 3.14 14.27
N GLN A 57 2.06 2.11 14.71
CA GLN A 57 1.57 1.97 16.07
C GLN A 57 2.71 1.87 17.09
N SER A 58 3.83 1.27 16.69
CA SER A 58 5.07 1.22 17.46
C SER A 58 5.81 2.56 17.52
N GLY A 59 5.29 3.59 16.85
CA GLY A 59 5.79 4.96 16.89
C GLY A 59 7.01 5.25 16.04
N LYS A 60 7.23 4.44 14.99
CA LYS A 60 8.31 4.68 14.02
C LYS A 60 7.93 5.82 13.07
N ASP A 61 8.89 6.65 12.72
CA ASP A 61 8.68 7.73 11.76
C ASP A 61 8.42 7.20 10.34
N ALA A 62 7.77 8.02 9.50
CA ALA A 62 7.36 7.63 8.15
C ALA A 62 8.51 7.16 7.24
N SER A 63 9.72 7.72 7.41
CA SER A 63 10.90 7.32 6.63
C SER A 63 11.33 5.91 7.04
N LYS A 64 11.40 5.65 8.35
CA LYS A 64 11.77 4.35 8.89
C LYS A 64 10.75 3.28 8.50
N VAL A 65 9.46 3.55 8.65
CA VAL A 65 8.41 2.63 8.20
C VAL A 65 8.51 2.36 6.71
N GLY A 66 8.75 3.37 5.87
CA GLY A 66 8.93 3.20 4.43
C GLY A 66 10.09 2.24 4.10
N SER A 67 11.25 2.44 4.72
CA SER A 67 12.41 1.56 4.52
C SER A 67 12.15 0.11 4.95
N ASN A 68 11.44 -0.06 6.07
CA ASN A 68 11.08 -1.36 6.61
C ASN A 68 10.00 -2.04 5.76
N ALA A 69 9.06 -1.28 5.21
CA ALA A 69 8.02 -1.77 4.30
C ALA A 69 8.61 -2.29 2.99
N VAL A 70 9.65 -1.65 2.44
CA VAL A 70 10.38 -2.19 1.27
C VAL A 70 11.05 -3.52 1.62
N THR A 71 11.68 -3.62 2.79
CA THR A 71 12.31 -4.87 3.25
C THR A 71 11.25 -5.97 3.40
N LYS A 72 10.09 -5.64 4.01
CA LYS A 72 8.98 -6.56 4.16
C LYS A 72 8.44 -7.02 2.81
N MET A 73 8.20 -6.08 1.89
CA MET A 73 7.73 -6.37 0.53
C MET A 73 8.66 -7.35 -0.18
N MET A 74 9.98 -7.17 -0.09
CA MET A 74 10.95 -8.11 -0.69
C MET A 74 10.91 -9.50 -0.02
N SER A 75 10.63 -9.57 1.29
CA SER A 75 10.60 -10.84 2.01
C SER A 75 9.38 -11.72 1.73
N ILE A 76 8.30 -11.12 1.22
CA ILE A 76 7.03 -11.81 0.94
C ILE A 76 6.86 -12.17 -0.54
N LEU A 77 7.82 -11.80 -1.40
CA LEU A 77 7.78 -12.14 -2.82
C LEU A 77 7.95 -13.64 -3.02
N THR A 78 7.21 -14.19 -3.98
CA THR A 78 7.51 -15.51 -4.56
C THR A 78 8.85 -15.47 -5.32
N PRO A 79 9.51 -16.62 -5.56
CA PRO A 79 10.73 -16.67 -6.35
C PRO A 79 10.58 -16.04 -7.74
N GLU A 80 9.43 -16.25 -8.39
CA GLU A 80 9.09 -15.67 -9.69
C GLU A 80 9.00 -14.15 -9.59
N GLN A 81 8.23 -13.65 -8.62
CA GLN A 81 8.09 -12.20 -8.42
C GLN A 81 9.43 -11.53 -8.06
N TYR A 82 10.27 -12.20 -7.27
CA TYR A 82 11.59 -11.71 -6.92
C TYR A 82 12.47 -11.57 -8.17
N SER A 83 12.46 -12.58 -9.05
CA SER A 83 13.21 -12.55 -10.32
C SER A 83 12.77 -11.39 -11.22
N GLU A 84 11.46 -11.14 -11.32
CA GLU A 84 10.93 -10.02 -12.09
C GLU A 84 11.36 -8.66 -11.52
N VAL A 85 11.32 -8.48 -10.20
CA VAL A 85 11.80 -7.27 -9.53
C VAL A 85 13.29 -7.04 -9.76
N MET A 86 14.11 -8.11 -9.70
CA MET A 86 15.53 -8.03 -10.02
C MET A 86 15.77 -7.64 -11.49
N GLY A 87 14.99 -8.18 -12.42
CA GLY A 87 15.02 -7.79 -13.83
C GLY A 87 14.66 -6.32 -14.05
N PHE A 88 13.72 -5.78 -13.25
CA PHE A 88 13.43 -4.34 -13.26
C PHE A 88 14.59 -3.51 -12.71
N GLY A 89 15.34 -4.01 -11.73
CA GLY A 89 16.57 -3.40 -11.25
C GLY A 89 17.57 -3.09 -12.38
N ALA A 90 17.73 -4.01 -13.34
CA ALA A 90 18.56 -3.77 -14.52
C ALA A 90 18.00 -2.64 -15.41
N THR A 91 16.67 -2.55 -15.55
CA THR A 91 16.02 -1.43 -16.25
C THR A 91 16.32 -0.09 -15.58
N LEU A 92 16.30 -0.04 -14.24
CA LEU A 92 16.64 1.16 -13.48
C LEU A 92 18.11 1.56 -13.68
N VAL A 93 19.03 0.61 -13.72
CA VAL A 93 20.45 0.90 -13.99
C VAL A 93 20.64 1.49 -15.38
N VAL A 94 19.96 0.95 -16.40
CA VAL A 94 20.02 1.47 -17.77
C VAL A 94 19.36 2.85 -17.87
N ALA A 95 18.25 3.08 -17.17
CA ALA A 95 17.50 4.33 -17.25
C ALA A 95 18.13 5.49 -16.46
N LEU A 96 18.72 5.20 -15.30
CA LEU A 96 19.15 6.19 -14.31
C LEU A 96 20.66 6.16 -13.99
N GLY A 97 21.42 5.21 -14.57
CA GLY A 97 22.86 5.04 -14.35
C GLY A 97 23.20 4.01 -13.27
N LEU A 98 24.50 3.87 -12.94
CA LEU A 98 25.00 2.84 -12.01
C LEU A 98 24.39 2.93 -10.59
N THR A 99 23.99 4.13 -10.16
CA THR A 99 23.29 4.36 -8.88
C THR A 99 21.76 4.40 -9.05
N GLY A 100 21.26 3.94 -10.20
CA GLY A 100 19.88 4.10 -10.63
C GLY A 100 18.87 3.46 -9.70
N ILE A 101 19.18 2.29 -9.15
CA ILE A 101 18.33 1.60 -8.18
C ILE A 101 18.16 2.47 -6.92
N THR A 102 19.27 2.90 -6.31
CA THR A 102 19.24 3.76 -5.13
C THR A 102 18.57 5.11 -5.41
N GLY A 103 18.86 5.73 -6.56
CA GLY A 103 18.26 6.99 -6.98
C GLY A 103 16.74 6.90 -7.18
N PHE A 104 16.27 5.80 -7.75
CA PHE A 104 14.84 5.50 -7.88
C PHE A 104 14.16 5.39 -6.52
N PHE A 105 14.68 4.52 -5.64
CA PHE A 105 14.11 4.31 -4.32
C PHE A 105 14.12 5.60 -3.48
N ASN A 106 15.19 6.39 -3.54
CA ASN A 106 15.24 7.68 -2.85
C ASN A 106 14.16 8.65 -3.32
N LYS A 107 14.00 8.84 -4.64
CA LYS A 107 12.97 9.73 -5.21
C LYS A 107 11.56 9.29 -4.81
N VAL A 108 11.26 7.99 -4.96
CA VAL A 108 9.95 7.43 -4.58
C VAL A 108 9.71 7.61 -3.07
N SER A 109 10.69 7.27 -2.24
CA SER A 109 10.56 7.35 -0.77
C SER A 109 10.37 8.78 -0.30
N THR A 110 11.09 9.75 -0.86
CA THR A 110 10.91 11.17 -0.56
C THR A 110 9.51 11.65 -0.93
N VAL A 111 9.00 11.27 -2.12
CA VAL A 111 7.62 11.63 -2.51
C VAL A 111 6.62 11.03 -1.52
N LEU A 112 6.71 9.74 -1.21
CA LEU A 112 5.78 9.09 -0.29
C LEU A 112 5.86 9.69 1.11
N ALA A 113 7.05 9.85 1.68
CA ALA A 113 7.25 10.42 3.00
C ALA A 113 6.65 11.83 3.12
N ASN A 114 6.93 12.72 2.15
CA ASN A 114 6.40 14.08 2.16
C ASN A 114 4.88 14.15 2.05
N ASN A 115 4.24 13.14 1.45
CA ASN A 115 2.80 13.09 1.27
C ASN A 115 2.07 12.34 2.37
N MET A 116 2.75 11.45 3.08
CA MET A 116 2.15 10.53 4.04
C MET A 116 2.54 10.85 5.49
N ALA A 117 3.56 11.68 5.76
CA ALA A 117 4.02 11.98 7.12
C ALA A 117 2.89 12.43 8.06
N ALA A 118 2.09 13.42 7.66
CA ALA A 118 0.97 13.89 8.48
C ALA A 118 -0.09 12.80 8.72
N PHE A 119 -0.29 11.89 7.78
CA PHE A 119 -1.20 10.77 7.94
C PHE A 119 -0.66 9.72 8.91
N PHE A 120 0.65 9.45 8.86
CA PHE A 120 1.33 8.57 9.81
C PHE A 120 1.22 9.09 11.24
N GLU A 121 1.47 10.38 11.44
CA GLU A 121 1.31 11.04 12.73
C GLU A 121 -0.13 10.97 13.25
N GLN A 122 -1.13 11.10 12.36
CA GLN A 122 -2.54 10.97 12.72
C GLN A 122 -2.90 9.55 13.19
N ILE A 123 -2.45 8.51 12.47
CA ILE A 123 -2.65 7.13 12.91
C ILE A 123 -1.97 6.92 14.26
N GLN A 124 -0.69 7.28 14.38
CA GLN A 124 0.08 7.08 15.61
C GLN A 124 -0.60 7.76 16.81
N THR A 125 -1.01 9.03 16.65
CA THR A 125 -1.73 9.79 17.69
C THR A 125 -3.04 9.11 18.07
N LYS A 126 -3.81 8.63 17.08
CA LYS A 126 -5.07 7.93 17.31
C LYS A 126 -4.85 6.60 18.03
N SER A 127 -3.86 5.82 17.64
CA SER A 127 -3.50 4.54 18.24
C SER A 127 -3.06 4.71 19.70
N VAL A 128 -2.22 5.71 20.00
CA VAL A 128 -1.81 6.05 21.38
C VAL A 128 -3.04 6.42 22.22
N ALA A 129 -3.94 7.25 21.70
CA ALA A 129 -5.15 7.65 22.41
C ALA A 129 -6.09 6.47 22.67
N LEU A 130 -6.28 5.58 21.68
CA LEU A 130 -7.11 4.37 21.84
C LEU A 130 -6.52 3.42 22.88
N LYS A 131 -5.20 3.20 22.84
CA LYS A 131 -4.50 2.38 23.83
C LYS A 131 -4.61 2.94 25.24
N ALA A 132 -4.45 4.26 25.39
CA ALA A 132 -4.65 4.94 26.68
C ALA A 132 -6.08 4.81 27.23
N ASN A 133 -7.07 4.65 26.34
CA ASN A 133 -8.47 4.42 26.68
C ASN A 133 -8.85 2.94 26.85
N GLY A 134 -7.87 2.02 26.82
CA GLY A 134 -8.10 0.59 27.04
C GLY A 134 -8.64 -0.17 25.82
N ALA A 135 -8.53 0.39 24.62
CA ALA A 135 -8.88 -0.35 23.40
C ALA A 135 -7.94 -1.55 23.20
N SER A 136 -8.49 -2.65 22.68
CA SER A 136 -7.72 -3.82 22.29
C SER A 136 -6.90 -3.56 21.02
N ASP A 137 -5.83 -4.35 20.82
CA ASP A 137 -4.99 -4.25 19.62
C ASP A 137 -5.83 -4.42 18.33
N LEU A 138 -6.81 -5.32 18.34
CA LEU A 138 -7.75 -5.52 17.24
C LEU A 138 -8.57 -4.27 16.92
N GLU A 139 -9.01 -3.51 17.92
CA GLU A 139 -9.74 -2.25 17.71
C GLU A 139 -8.83 -1.16 17.14
N ILE A 140 -7.58 -1.11 17.59
CA ILE A 140 -6.57 -0.17 17.08
C ILE A 140 -6.26 -0.48 15.61
N ASP A 141 -6.07 -1.75 15.27
CA ASP A 141 -5.82 -2.20 13.89
C ASP A 141 -6.99 -1.84 12.98
N ARG A 142 -8.23 -2.15 13.39
CA ARG A 142 -9.43 -1.79 12.62
C ARG A 142 -9.51 -0.29 12.38
N GLN A 143 -9.20 0.53 13.39
CA GLN A 143 -9.17 1.98 13.22
C GLN A 143 -8.08 2.41 12.23
N GLY A 144 -6.89 1.81 12.30
CA GLY A 144 -5.80 2.05 11.35
C GLY A 144 -6.23 1.75 9.91
N TYR A 145 -6.88 0.60 9.68
CA TYR A 145 -7.44 0.23 8.38
C TYR A 145 -8.51 1.21 7.89
N ILE A 146 -9.43 1.65 8.76
CA ILE A 146 -10.45 2.64 8.41
C ILE A 146 -9.79 3.95 7.97
N MET A 147 -8.85 4.47 8.76
CA MET A 147 -8.12 5.69 8.43
C MET A 147 -7.34 5.57 7.12
N ALA A 148 -6.70 4.43 6.86
CA ALA A 148 -6.02 4.16 5.59
C ALA A 148 -6.97 4.13 4.41
N LEU A 149 -8.13 3.48 4.55
CA LEU A 149 -9.16 3.42 3.52
C LEU A 149 -9.75 4.80 3.20
N GLU A 150 -9.94 5.65 4.20
CA GLU A 150 -10.42 7.03 4.05
C GLU A 150 -9.37 7.94 3.40
N PHE A 151 -8.10 7.77 3.76
CA PHE A 151 -7.00 8.56 3.21
C PHE A 151 -6.67 8.20 1.76
N LEU A 152 -6.62 6.90 1.43
CA LEU A 152 -6.22 6.37 0.12
C LEU A 152 -7.35 6.42 -0.90
N THR A 153 -7.91 7.60 -1.13
CA THR A 153 -8.91 7.81 -2.18
C THR A 153 -8.30 7.66 -3.58
N PRO A 154 -9.11 7.40 -4.63
CA PRO A 154 -8.60 7.31 -6.00
C PRO A 154 -7.78 8.54 -6.43
N LYS A 155 -8.27 9.75 -6.11
CA LYS A 155 -7.58 11.00 -6.40
C LYS A 155 -6.27 11.15 -5.62
N ARG A 156 -6.20 10.65 -4.38
CA ARG A 156 -4.96 10.66 -3.59
C ARG A 156 -3.93 9.71 -4.20
N CYS A 157 -4.32 8.49 -4.57
CA CYS A 157 -3.45 7.53 -5.26
C CYS A 157 -2.91 8.10 -6.58
N GLU A 158 -3.78 8.69 -7.41
CA GLU A 158 -3.40 9.41 -8.63
C GLU A 158 -2.38 10.51 -8.33
N THR A 159 -2.67 11.37 -7.35
CA THR A 159 -1.78 12.47 -6.96
C THR A 159 -0.39 11.97 -6.56
N LEU A 160 -0.31 10.88 -5.79
CA LEU A 160 0.96 10.27 -5.38
C LEU A 160 1.74 9.76 -6.59
N ILE A 161 1.08 9.01 -7.48
CA ILE A 161 1.72 8.46 -8.68
C ILE A 161 2.20 9.58 -9.60
N CYS A 162 1.43 10.66 -9.76
CA CYS A 162 1.83 11.82 -10.55
C CYS A 162 3.01 12.56 -9.94
N ARG A 163 3.07 12.70 -8.62
CA ARG A 163 4.25 13.28 -7.93
C ARG A 163 5.48 12.39 -8.09
N VAL A 164 5.33 11.07 -8.07
CA VAL A 164 6.42 10.14 -8.39
C VAL A 164 6.88 10.33 -9.82
N LYS A 165 5.98 10.35 -10.81
CA LYS A 165 6.29 10.60 -12.23
C LYS A 165 7.08 11.90 -12.41
N LYS A 166 6.56 13.01 -11.85
CA LYS A 166 7.18 14.35 -11.92
C LYS A 166 8.52 14.45 -11.19
N SER A 167 8.88 13.49 -10.34
CA SER A 167 10.21 13.44 -9.72
C SER A 167 11.31 12.97 -10.68
N PHE A 168 10.95 12.49 -11.87
CA PHE A 168 11.85 12.07 -12.94
C PHE A 168 11.75 13.00 -14.15
N THR A 169 12.78 13.03 -14.99
CA THR A 169 12.68 13.72 -16.29
C THR A 169 11.84 12.89 -17.28
N PRO A 170 11.28 13.51 -18.34
CA PRO A 170 10.54 12.78 -19.37
C PRO A 170 11.34 11.61 -19.97
N SER A 171 12.64 11.82 -20.20
CA SER A 171 13.56 10.81 -20.74
C SER A 171 13.84 9.65 -19.78
N GLN A 172 13.94 9.93 -18.48
CA GLN A 172 14.09 8.88 -17.47
C GLN A 172 12.81 8.06 -17.34
N TRP A 173 11.66 8.73 -17.27
CA TRP A 173 10.37 8.07 -17.13
C TRP A 173 10.05 7.17 -18.32
N SER A 174 10.24 7.64 -19.56
CA SER A 174 9.94 6.85 -20.76
C SER A 174 10.73 5.52 -20.80
N LYS A 175 11.96 5.52 -20.30
CA LYS A 175 12.81 4.31 -20.22
C LYS A 175 12.35 3.33 -19.12
N MET A 176 11.77 3.83 -18.03
CA MET A 176 11.30 2.99 -16.91
C MET A 176 9.85 2.55 -17.08
N TYR A 177 9.05 3.29 -17.87
CA TYR A 177 7.59 3.16 -17.95
C TYR A 177 7.13 1.73 -18.17
N ASN A 178 7.64 1.06 -19.22
CA ASN A 178 7.25 -0.31 -19.55
C ASN A 178 7.62 -1.32 -18.45
N GLY A 179 8.71 -1.07 -17.71
CA GLY A 179 9.09 -1.89 -16.56
C GLY A 179 8.14 -1.65 -15.39
N LEU A 180 7.87 -0.39 -15.05
CA LEU A 180 6.98 0.00 -13.96
C LEU A 180 5.53 -0.47 -14.19
N SER A 181 5.04 -0.45 -15.44
CA SER A 181 3.68 -0.88 -15.77
C SER A 181 3.40 -2.37 -15.54
N LYS A 182 4.45 -3.18 -15.36
CA LYS A 182 4.30 -4.59 -14.94
C LYS A 182 3.92 -4.71 -13.48
N PHE A 183 4.41 -3.80 -12.64
CA PHE A 183 4.25 -3.86 -11.20
C PHE A 183 3.22 -2.87 -10.67
N LEU A 184 2.93 -1.80 -11.40
CA LEU A 184 2.06 -0.72 -10.97
C LEU A 184 1.07 -0.36 -12.06
N LEU A 185 -0.14 0.03 -11.68
CA LEU A 185 -1.18 0.48 -12.61
C LEU A 185 -0.95 1.91 -13.12
N ILE A 186 0.30 2.27 -13.44
CA ILE A 186 0.69 3.60 -13.90
C ILE A 186 0.05 4.01 -15.22
N THR A 187 -0.36 3.04 -16.04
CA THR A 187 -1.10 3.26 -17.29
C THR A 187 -2.42 4.00 -17.04
N LYS A 188 -3.05 3.80 -15.86
CA LYS A 188 -4.29 4.50 -15.48
C LYS A 188 -4.09 6.01 -15.26
N TYR A 189 -2.85 6.45 -15.07
CA TYR A 189 -2.52 7.81 -14.64
C TYR A 189 -1.65 8.56 -15.64
N ASN A 190 -1.02 7.86 -16.58
CA ASN A 190 0.05 8.43 -17.41
C ASN A 190 -0.41 9.62 -18.27
N ASP A 191 -1.65 9.57 -18.78
CA ASP A 191 -2.18 10.54 -19.75
C ASP A 191 -3.09 11.60 -19.11
N ASN A 192 -3.25 11.58 -17.79
CA ASN A 192 -4.04 12.58 -17.08
C ASN A 192 -3.37 13.97 -17.20
N GLU A 193 -4.16 15.00 -17.51
CA GLU A 193 -3.69 16.39 -17.69
C GLU A 193 -2.91 16.90 -16.46
N ASP A 194 -3.37 16.57 -15.25
CA ASP A 194 -2.70 16.93 -13.98
C ASP A 194 -1.32 16.22 -13.82
N CYS A 195 -1.08 15.19 -14.63
CA CYS A 195 0.05 14.27 -14.56
C CYS A 195 1.06 14.44 -15.71
N GLN A 196 0.90 15.44 -16.57
CA GLN A 196 1.85 15.75 -17.63
C GLN A 196 3.19 16.28 -17.07
N PHE A 197 4.28 16.11 -17.82
CA PHE A 197 5.62 16.56 -17.42
C PHE A 197 5.76 18.07 -17.40
#